data_AF-A0A2D5VCQ0-F1
#
_entry.id   AF-A0A2D5VCQ0-F1
#
_cell.length_a   1.000
_cell.length_b   1.000
_cell.length_c   1.000
_cell.angle_alpha   90.00
_cell.angle_beta   90.00
_cell.angle_gamma   90.00
#
_symmetry.space_group_name_H-M   'P 1'
#
loop_
_entity.id
_entity.type
_entity.pdbx_description
1 polymer ?
#
loop_
_entity_poly.entity_id
_entity_poly.type
_entity_poly.pdbx_seq_one_letter_code
_entity_poly.pdbx_strand_id
1 'polypeptide(L)' 'MNVDFIKADRETPFLFLPSVQDWLPEDHPARFVVDIVGQLNLSSLQAAYSGQGSKPYDPPMLLWLILYGYATGMFSS' A
#
# COMPACT_ATOMS: atom_id res chain seq x y z
N MET A 1 17.57 0.23 -14.00
CA MET A 1 16.88 -1.09 -14.03
C MET A 1 15.42 -0.84 -13.74
N ASN A 2 14.50 -1.51 -14.44
CA ASN A 2 13.08 -1.43 -14.12
C ASN A 2 12.75 -2.53 -13.10
N VAL A 3 12.36 -2.16 -11.89
CA VAL A 3 12.04 -3.10 -10.82
C VAL A 3 10.57 -3.47 -10.91
N ASP A 4 10.26 -4.77 -11.00
CA ASP A 4 8.89 -5.27 -11.00
C ASP A 4 8.40 -5.44 -9.56
N PHE A 5 7.56 -4.50 -9.12
CA PHE A 5 7.03 -4.47 -7.76
C PHE A 5 5.75 -5.30 -7.62
N ILE A 6 5.60 -5.99 -6.49
CA ILE A 6 4.33 -6.57 -6.06
C ILE A 6 3.42 -5.43 -5.61
N LYS A 7 2.34 -5.21 -6.37
CA LYS A 7 1.34 -4.17 -6.09
C LYS A 7 0.16 -4.77 -5.35
N ALA A 8 -0.48 -3.95 -4.52
CA ALA A 8 -1.77 -4.27 -3.95
C ALA A 8 -2.88 -3.83 -4.91
N ASP A 9 -3.64 -4.80 -5.42
CA ASP A 9 -4.87 -4.53 -6.15
C ASP A 9 -6.06 -4.59 -5.18
N ARG A 10 -6.71 -3.44 -4.97
CA ARG A 10 -7.88 -3.29 -4.09
C ARG A 10 -9.19 -3.18 -4.88
N GLU A 11 -9.09 -3.12 -6.20
CA GLU A 11 -10.23 -2.93 -7.10
C GLU A 11 -10.65 -4.25 -7.74
N THR A 12 -9.78 -5.26 -7.75
CA THR A 12 -10.14 -6.61 -8.20
C THR A 12 -11.32 -7.15 -7.36
N PRO A 13 -12.47 -7.42 -7.98
CA PRO A 13 -13.59 -8.04 -7.30
C PRO A 13 -13.25 -9.50 -6.96
N PHE A 14 -13.72 -9.97 -5.80
CA PHE A 14 -13.64 -11.37 -5.49
C PHE A 14 -14.51 -12.20 -6.46
N LEU A 15 -14.09 -13.45 -6.68
CA LEU A 15 -14.81 -14.42 -7.52
C LEU A 15 -16.26 -14.67 -7.04
N PHE A 16 -16.54 -14.45 -5.76
CA PHE A 16 -17.88 -14.41 -5.13
C PHE A 16 -17.90 -13.33 -4.00
N LEU A 17 -19.09 -12.87 -3.55
CA LEU A 17 -19.35 -11.76 -2.59
C LEU A 17 -18.30 -11.51 -1.47
N PRO A 18 -18.22 -10.30 -0.88
CA PRO A 18 -18.26 -8.94 -1.43
C PRO A 18 -16.83 -8.35 -1.59
N SER A 19 -16.67 -7.24 -2.30
CA SER A 19 -15.37 -6.60 -2.62
C SER A 19 -14.60 -6.19 -1.35
N VAL A 20 -13.26 -6.05 -1.46
CA VAL A 20 -12.46 -5.37 -0.42
C VAL A 20 -13.06 -4.00 -0.07
N GLN A 21 -13.65 -3.33 -1.06
CA GLN A 21 -14.30 -2.04 -0.89
C GLN A 21 -15.56 -2.12 -0.02
N ASP A 22 -16.27 -3.25 -0.02
CA ASP A 22 -17.49 -3.45 0.75
C ASP A 22 -17.20 -3.78 2.23
N TRP A 23 -15.98 -4.25 2.54
CA TRP A 23 -15.58 -4.63 3.89
C TRP A 23 -15.12 -3.45 4.73
N LEU A 24 -14.71 -2.36 4.07
CA LEU A 24 -14.12 -1.20 4.71
C LEU A 24 -15.07 -0.01 4.58
N PRO A 25 -15.58 0.57 5.70
CA PRO A 25 -16.41 1.77 5.66
C PRO A 25 -15.79 2.90 4.84
N GLU A 26 -16.60 3.72 4.17
CA GLU A 26 -16.12 4.82 3.33
C GLU A 26 -15.31 5.86 4.12
N ASP A 27 -15.64 6.05 5.39
CA ASP A 27 -15.00 6.97 6.32
C ASP A 27 -13.82 6.35 7.10
N HIS A 28 -13.43 5.11 6.77
CA HIS A 28 -12.37 4.42 7.49
C HIS A 28 -10.99 5.06 7.25
N PRO A 29 -10.17 5.30 8.30
CA PRO A 29 -8.90 6.03 8.21
C PRO A 29 -7.88 5.39 7.25
N ALA A 30 -7.93 4.08 7.03
CA ALA A 30 -7.06 3.41 6.05
C ALA A 30 -7.26 3.94 4.61
N ARG A 31 -8.49 4.35 4.24
CA ARG A 31 -8.76 4.95 2.92
C ARG A 31 -8.02 6.28 2.77
N PHE A 32 -8.13 7.14 3.79
CA PHE A 32 -7.42 8.41 3.86
C PHE A 32 -5.89 8.25 3.78
N VAL A 33 -5.32 7.25 4.48
CA VAL A 33 -3.87 6.96 4.40
C VAL A 33 -3.46 6.59 2.98
N VAL A 34 -4.23 5.72 2.30
CA VAL A 34 -3.93 5.34 0.91
C VAL A 34 -4.00 6.55 -0.02
N ASP A 35 -5.03 7.39 0.13
CA ASP A 35 -5.25 8.57 -0.70
C ASP A 35 -4.15 9.61 -0.55
N ILE A 36 -3.67 9.87 0.67
CA ILE A 36 -2.56 10.80 0.90
C ILE A 36 -1.25 10.25 0.34
N VAL A 37 -0.95 8.97 0.61
CA VAL A 37 0.28 8.36 0.10
C VAL A 37 0.30 8.33 -1.43
N GLY A 38 -0.85 8.14 -2.07
CA GLY A 38 -0.98 8.21 -3.53
C GLY A 38 -0.62 9.59 -4.14
N GLN A 39 -0.64 10.65 -3.34
CA GLN A 39 -0.27 12.01 -3.77
C GLN A 39 1.22 12.33 -3.54
N LEU A 40 1.95 11.46 -2.84
CA LEU A 40 3.37 11.69 -2.54
C LEU A 40 4.26 11.31 -3.74
N ASN A 41 5.30 12.11 -3.97
CA ASN A 41 6.35 11.73 -4.91
C ASN A 41 7.32 10.74 -4.25
N LEU A 42 7.16 9.44 -4.56
CA LEU A 42 7.96 8.34 -4.02
C LEU A 42 9.04 7.84 -4.99
N SER A 43 9.37 8.62 -6.03
CA SER A 43 10.35 8.24 -7.05
C SER A 43 11.74 7.95 -6.50
N SER A 44 12.22 8.73 -5.53
CA SER A 44 13.52 8.52 -4.88
C SER A 44 13.56 7.20 -4.10
N LEU A 45 12.45 6.86 -3.43
CA LEU A 45 12.32 5.61 -2.69
C LEU A 45 12.27 4.41 -3.63
N GLN A 46 11.52 4.49 -4.73
CA GLN A 46 11.48 3.45 -5.76
C GLN A 46 12.86 3.27 -6.42
N ALA A 47 13.59 4.36 -6.69
CA ALA A 47 14.93 4.32 -7.28
C ALA A 47 15.99 3.68 -6.39
N ALA A 48 15.76 3.61 -5.07
CA ALA A 48 16.67 2.94 -4.14
C ALA A 48 16.63 1.39 -4.27
N TYR A 49 15.60 0.82 -4.89
CA TYR A 49 15.50 -0.62 -5.10
C TYR A 49 16.37 -1.06 -6.28
N SER A 50 17.29 -1.98 -6.03
CA SER A 50 18.16 -2.53 -7.08
C SER A 50 17.56 -3.74 -7.82
N GLY A 51 16.37 -4.21 -7.43
CA GLY A 51 15.70 -5.36 -8.06
C GLY A 51 16.43 -6.69 -7.89
N GLN A 52 17.19 -6.86 -6.79
CA GLN A 52 17.93 -8.09 -6.50
C GLN A 52 17.15 -8.97 -5.51
N GLY A 53 17.24 -10.29 -5.68
CA GLY A 53 16.53 -11.25 -4.83
C GLY A 53 15.06 -11.41 -5.20
N SER A 54 14.19 -11.59 -4.20
CA SER A 54 12.74 -11.69 -4.41
C SER A 54 12.15 -10.38 -4.93
N LYS A 55 11.00 -10.48 -5.61
CA LYS A 55 10.26 -9.29 -6.04
C LYS A 55 9.91 -8.42 -4.83
N PRO A 56 10.29 -7.13 -4.82
CA PRO A 56 9.96 -6.23 -3.71
C PRO A 56 8.47 -5.83 -3.76
N TYR A 57 7.89 -5.56 -2.59
CA TYR A 57 6.59 -4.89 -2.51
C TYR A 57 6.71 -3.42 -2.92
N ASP A 58 5.66 -2.88 -3.54
CA ASP A 58 5.62 -1.48 -3.98
C ASP A 58 5.80 -0.52 -2.80
N PRO A 59 6.71 0.47 -2.85
CA PRO A 59 6.98 1.35 -1.71
C PRO A 59 5.76 2.10 -1.15
N PRO A 60 4.81 2.63 -1.97
CA PRO A 60 3.53 3.14 -1.48
C PRO A 60 2.79 2.16 -0.57
N MET A 61 2.75 0.87 -0.92
CA MET A 61 2.05 -0.17 -0.16
C MET A 61 2.65 -0.34 1.24
N LEU A 62 3.98 -0.39 1.34
CA LEU A 62 4.66 -0.47 2.63
C LEU A 62 4.43 0.78 3.47
N LEU A 63 4.40 1.96 2.83
CA LEU A 63 4.15 3.22 3.51
C LEU A 63 2.72 3.30 4.05
N TRP A 64 1.72 2.75 3.34
CA TRP A 64 0.35 2.64 3.86
C TRP A 64 0.32 1.89 5.19
N LEU A 65 0.99 0.73 5.26
CA LEU A 65 1.01 -0.11 6.45
C LEU A 65 1.65 0.62 7.64
N ILE A 66 2.80 1.26 7.40
CA ILE A 66 3.53 2.01 8.43
C ILE A 66 2.68 3.17 8.94
N LEU A 67 2.20 4.04 8.05
CA LEU A 67 1.41 5.22 8.45
C LEU A 67 0.10 4.84 9.12
N TYR A 68 -0.57 3.79 8.65
CA TYR A 68 -1.78 3.28 9.29
C TYR A 68 -1.50 2.74 10.70
N GLY A 69 -0.42 1.98 10.89
CA GLY A 69 0.03 1.53 12.21
C GLY A 69 0.28 2.71 13.15
N TYR A 70 1.05 3.70 12.71
CA TYR A 70 1.29 4.92 13.49
C TYR A 70 0.00 5.68 13.82
N ALA A 71 -0.91 5.83 12.86
CA ALA A 71 -2.20 6.52 13.06
C ALA A 71 -3.12 5.78 14.05
N THR A 72 -2.94 4.47 14.21
CA THR A 72 -3.73 3.62 15.12
C THR A 72 -3.00 3.27 16.42
N GLY A 73 -1.80 3.81 16.64
CA GLY A 73 -0.98 3.52 17.83
C GLY A 73 -0.35 2.13 17.85
N MET A 74 -0.30 1.45 16.69
CA MET A 74 0.39 0.18 16.52
C MET A 74 1.78 0.41 15.94
N PHE A 75 2.81 0.14 16.74
CA PHE A 75 4.20 0.37 16.37
C PHE A 75 4.91 -0.96 16.08
N SER A 76 5.86 -0.92 15.15
CA SER A 76 6.84 -2.00 14.99
C SER A 76 7.85 -1.93 16.14
N SER A 77 8.09 -3.05 16.81
CA SER A 77 9.08 -3.22 17.88
C SER A 77 10.40 -3.75 17.36
#